data_AF-A0A7S2V6D7-F1
#
_entry.id   AF-A0A7S2V6D7-F1
#
_cell.length_a   1.000
_cell.length_b   1.000
_cell.length_c   1.000
_cell.angle_alpha   90.00
_cell.angle_beta   90.00
_cell.angle_gamma   90.00
#
_symmetry.space_group_name_H-M   'P 1'
#
loop_
_entity.id
_entity.type
_entity.pdbx_description
1 polymer ?
#
loop_
_entity_poly.entity_id
_entity_poly.type
_entity_poly.pdbx_seq_one_letter_code
_entity_poly.pdbx_strand_id
1 'polypeptide(L)'
;NMFPALNVQTIKLSDCRRVVLFHLNKEEQLVDVRHFAISAAPTGISRSIKRVVQARIPNLHKLQDMSEFLEGGGMGAASDSEAEDEASHVVLPQNYVGRGNQQSQKSAIRLTELGPRLTLRLFKVERGLCEGDIMYHSHFKKTPEEAAAQKKRIEEAQALKKRRREEQDDNVSRKKAALVEKLKERAEKRKAKMTKRIEQATQDTNAAEN
;
A
#
# COMPACT_ATOMS: atom_id res chain seq x y z
N ASN A 1 -11.76 -4.83 5.12
CA ASN A 1 -10.70 -5.30 4.19
C ASN A 1 -9.51 -4.37 4.28
N MET A 2 -8.36 -4.86 4.78
CA MET A 2 -7.13 -4.05 4.86
C MET A 2 -6.32 -4.06 3.56
N PHE A 3 -6.41 -5.15 2.80
CA PHE A 3 -5.73 -5.31 1.51
C PHE A 3 -6.72 -5.07 0.36
N PRO A 4 -6.25 -4.55 -0.79
CA PRO A 4 -7.06 -4.45 -1.99
C PRO A 4 -7.53 -5.85 -2.42
N ALA A 5 -8.72 -5.93 -3.01
CA ALA A 5 -9.21 -7.18 -3.56
C ALA A 5 -8.28 -7.65 -4.69
N LEU A 6 -7.90 -8.93 -4.65
CA LEU A 6 -7.02 -9.56 -5.63
C LEU A 6 -7.85 -10.40 -6.59
N ASN A 7 -7.73 -10.10 -7.89
CA ASN A 7 -8.26 -10.96 -8.94
C ASN A 7 -7.10 -11.74 -9.57
N VAL A 8 -7.15 -13.07 -9.45
CA VAL A 8 -6.10 -13.99 -9.89
C VAL A 8 -5.89 -13.96 -11.40
N GLN A 9 -6.91 -13.61 -12.18
CA GLN A 9 -6.82 -13.62 -13.64
C GLN A 9 -6.18 -12.35 -14.21
N THR A 10 -6.36 -11.20 -13.55
CA THR A 10 -5.93 -9.90 -14.07
C THR A 10 -4.61 -9.41 -13.47
N ILE A 11 -4.12 -10.06 -12.42
CA ILE A 11 -2.92 -9.61 -11.73
C ILE A 11 -1.67 -9.83 -12.59
N LYS A 12 -0.79 -8.83 -12.58
CA LYS A 12 0.52 -8.91 -13.22
C LYS A 12 1.51 -9.51 -12.24
N LEU A 13 2.23 -10.54 -12.68
CA LEU A 13 3.26 -11.15 -11.83
C LEU A 13 4.38 -10.16 -11.45
N SER A 14 4.62 -9.12 -12.26
CA SER A 14 5.60 -8.06 -11.96
C SER A 14 5.38 -7.33 -10.64
N ASP A 15 4.13 -7.30 -10.17
CA ASP A 15 3.69 -6.55 -8.99
C ASP A 15 3.72 -7.44 -7.74
N CYS A 16 3.69 -8.76 -7.91
CA CYS A 16 3.76 -9.77 -6.86
C CYS A 16 5.19 -9.93 -6.31
N ARG A 17 5.73 -8.90 -5.65
CA ARG A 17 7.10 -8.88 -5.12
C ARG A 17 7.22 -9.24 -3.64
N ARG A 18 6.12 -9.20 -2.90
CA ARG A 18 6.08 -9.36 -1.45
C ARG A 18 4.90 -10.23 -1.06
N VAL A 19 5.10 -11.03 -0.03
CA VAL A 19 4.06 -11.89 0.56
C VAL A 19 4.07 -11.74 2.07
N VAL A 20 2.89 -11.64 2.66
CA VAL A 20 2.71 -11.67 4.11
C VAL A 20 2.01 -12.99 4.45
N LEU A 21 2.63 -13.76 5.34
CA LEU A 21 2.10 -15.01 5.86
C LEU A 21 1.45 -14.75 7.21
N PHE A 22 0.21 -15.21 7.36
CA PHE A 22 -0.51 -15.28 8.63
C PHE A 22 -0.66 -16.74 9.02
N HIS A 23 0.00 -17.16 10.08
CA HIS A 23 -0.08 -18.52 10.59
C HIS A 23 -0.83 -18.51 11.92
N LEU A 24 -1.99 -19.15 11.98
CA LEU A 24 -2.80 -19.27 13.19
C LEU A 24 -2.52 -20.62 13.86
N ASN A 25 -1.86 -20.58 15.03
CA ASN A 25 -1.81 -21.74 15.91
C ASN A 25 -3.11 -21.83 16.71
N LYS A 26 -3.93 -22.87 16.43
CA LYS A 26 -5.24 -23.05 17.07
C LYS A 26 -5.13 -23.39 18.55
N GLU A 27 -4.05 -24.03 18.98
CA GLU A 27 -3.88 -24.45 20.38
C GLU A 27 -3.59 -23.24 21.28
N GLU A 28 -2.64 -22.40 20.86
CA GLU A 28 -2.21 -21.23 21.63
C GLU A 28 -3.02 -19.96 21.35
N GLN A 29 -3.86 -19.97 20.29
CA GLN A 29 -4.60 -18.80 19.80
C GLN A 29 -3.67 -17.61 19.44
N LEU A 30 -2.49 -17.94 18.92
CA LEU A 30 -1.48 -17.01 18.46
C LEU A 30 -1.47 -16.94 16.94
N VAL A 31 -1.35 -15.73 16.41
CA VAL A 31 -1.21 -15.43 14.99
C VAL A 31 0.21 -14.93 14.77
N ASP A 32 1.01 -15.75 14.11
CA ASP A 32 2.33 -15.33 13.63
C ASP A 32 2.18 -14.61 12.30
N VAL A 33 2.72 -13.39 12.24
CA VAL A 33 2.75 -12.57 11.02
C VAL A 33 4.20 -12.46 10.58
N ARG A 34 4.48 -12.92 9.37
CA ARG A 34 5.81 -12.85 8.75
C ARG A 34 5.72 -12.22 7.37
N HIS A 35 6.68 -11.38 7.04
CA HIS A 35 6.75 -10.68 5.76
C HIS A 35 8.00 -11.10 4.99
N PHE A 36 7.79 -11.60 3.77
CA PHE A 36 8.84 -12.05 2.88
C PHE A 36 8.83 -11.26 1.57
N ALA A 37 10.01 -11.00 1.03
CA ALA A 37 10.20 -10.65 -0.37
C ALA A 37 10.32 -11.93 -1.21
N ILE A 38 9.71 -11.92 -2.39
CA ILE A 38 9.75 -13.00 -3.36
C ILE A 38 10.89 -12.72 -4.33
N SER A 39 11.77 -13.71 -4.50
CA SER A 39 12.83 -13.72 -5.50
C SER A 39 12.66 -14.94 -6.38
N ALA A 40 12.80 -14.79 -7.70
CA ALA A 40 12.79 -15.92 -8.63
C ALA A 40 14.16 -16.07 -9.28
N ALA A 41 14.65 -17.29 -9.36
CA ALA A 41 15.87 -17.64 -10.07
C ALA A 41 15.55 -18.63 -11.19
N PRO A 42 16.09 -18.45 -12.41
CA PRO A 42 15.86 -19.40 -13.50
C PRO A 42 16.50 -20.75 -13.17
N THR A 43 15.77 -21.82 -13.46
CA THR A 43 16.15 -23.21 -13.22
C THR A 43 15.94 -24.07 -14.46
N GLY A 44 16.59 -25.24 -14.52
CA GLY A 44 16.59 -26.10 -15.72
C GLY A 44 17.59 -25.68 -16.81
N ILE A 45 18.58 -24.86 -16.47
CA ILE A 45 19.64 -24.41 -17.38
C ILE A 45 21.00 -24.69 -16.71
N SER A 46 22.03 -25.04 -17.49
CA SER A 46 23.40 -25.23 -16.99
C SER A 46 23.93 -23.96 -16.30
N ARG A 47 24.81 -24.16 -15.30
CA ARG A 47 25.36 -23.06 -14.47
C ARG A 47 26.09 -22.00 -15.31
N SER A 48 26.81 -22.42 -16.35
CA SER A 48 27.52 -21.54 -17.28
C SER A 48 26.53 -20.60 -18.00
N ILE A 49 25.44 -21.16 -18.54
CA ILE A 49 24.40 -20.39 -19.22
C ILE A 49 23.64 -19.50 -18.22
N LYS A 50 23.36 -19.97 -17.01
CA LYS A 50 22.71 -19.16 -15.96
C LYS A 50 23.51 -17.88 -15.65
N ARG A 51 24.85 -17.96 -15.62
CA ARG A 51 25.71 -16.78 -15.42
C ARG A 51 25.65 -15.81 -16.60
N VAL A 52 25.64 -16.33 -17.84
CA VAL A 52 25.50 -15.53 -19.06
C VAL A 52 24.14 -14.80 -19.08
N VAL A 53 23.05 -15.51 -18.79
CA VAL A 53 21.69 -14.96 -18.72
C VAL A 53 21.57 -13.88 -17.64
N GLN A 54 22.24 -14.07 -16.51
CA GLN A 54 22.28 -13.07 -15.43
C GLN A 54 23.30 -11.94 -15.68
N ALA A 55 24.03 -11.98 -16.80
CA ALA A 55 25.13 -11.08 -17.16
C ALA A 55 26.20 -10.96 -16.05
N ARG A 56 26.46 -12.05 -15.32
CA ARG A 56 27.60 -12.16 -14.42
C ARG A 56 28.79 -12.64 -15.23
N ILE A 57 29.65 -11.70 -15.64
CA ILE A 57 30.79 -11.97 -16.51
C ILE A 57 31.78 -12.91 -15.78
N PRO A 58 32.01 -14.13 -16.29
CA PRO A 58 33.00 -15.05 -15.73
C PRO A 58 34.42 -14.66 -16.14
N ASN A 59 35.42 -15.17 -15.42
CA ASN A 59 36.82 -15.02 -15.83
C ASN A 59 37.12 -15.92 -17.03
N LEU A 60 37.27 -15.32 -18.21
CA LEU A 60 37.54 -16.02 -19.47
C LEU A 60 39.03 -16.17 -19.81
N HIS A 61 39.93 -15.68 -18.95
CA HIS A 61 41.37 -15.61 -19.25
C HIS A 61 42.02 -16.98 -19.53
N LYS A 62 41.46 -18.07 -18.99
CA LYS A 62 41.98 -19.44 -19.16
C LYS A 62 41.31 -20.22 -20.28
N LEU A 63 40.29 -19.66 -20.91
CA LEU A 63 39.44 -20.34 -21.89
C LEU A 63 39.75 -19.77 -23.27
N GLN A 64 39.83 -20.64 -24.27
CA GLN A 64 40.12 -20.23 -25.65
C GLN A 64 38.85 -19.83 -26.40
N ASP A 65 37.70 -20.43 -26.06
CA ASP A 65 36.43 -20.15 -26.72
C ASP A 65 35.22 -20.16 -25.76
N MET A 66 34.10 -19.58 -26.19
CA MET A 66 32.82 -19.60 -25.47
C MET A 66 32.23 -21.01 -25.37
N SER A 67 32.47 -21.88 -26.34
CA SER A 67 32.06 -23.29 -26.31
C SER A 67 32.67 -24.01 -25.10
N GLU A 68 33.96 -23.82 -24.86
CA GLU A 68 34.70 -24.39 -23.71
C GLU A 68 34.13 -23.92 -22.36
N PHE A 69 33.65 -22.67 -22.29
CA PHE A 69 32.94 -22.17 -21.11
C PHE A 69 31.58 -22.86 -20.88
N LEU A 70 30.83 -23.09 -21.95
CA LEU A 70 29.51 -23.71 -21.91
C LEU A 70 29.58 -25.21 -21.58
N GLU A 71 30.62 -25.88 -22.06
CA GLU A 71 30.91 -27.30 -21.82
C GLU A 71 31.51 -27.57 -20.44
N GLY A 72 31.92 -26.51 -19.72
CA GLY A 72 32.39 -26.59 -18.33
C GLY A 72 33.91 -26.65 -18.14
N GLY A 73 34.70 -26.36 -19.19
CA GLY A 73 36.16 -26.52 -19.25
C GLY A 73 37.00 -25.61 -18.35
N GLY A 74 36.42 -24.63 -17.65
CA GLY A 74 37.21 -23.64 -16.87
C GLY A 74 36.70 -23.34 -15.47
N MET A 75 35.63 -23.99 -15.03
CA MET A 75 35.01 -23.74 -13.74
C MET A 75 34.85 -25.07 -13.01
N GLY A 76 35.80 -25.32 -12.10
CA GLY A 76 35.84 -26.53 -11.28
C GLY A 76 34.46 -26.91 -10.77
N ALA A 77 34.13 -28.18 -10.96
CA ALA A 77 32.93 -28.86 -10.48
C ALA A 77 32.85 -28.97 -8.94
N ALA A 78 33.37 -27.98 -8.21
CA ALA A 78 33.47 -28.01 -6.76
C ALA A 78 32.49 -27.01 -6.13
N SER A 79 31.42 -27.61 -5.58
CA SER A 79 30.78 -27.22 -4.33
C SER A 79 30.10 -25.85 -4.28
N ASP A 80 28.85 -25.83 -4.73
CA ASP A 80 27.81 -25.10 -4.01
C ASP A 80 26.58 -26.01 -4.00
N SER A 81 26.45 -26.76 -2.92
CA SER A 81 25.34 -27.66 -2.65
C SER A 81 24.19 -26.86 -2.06
N GLU A 82 23.62 -25.93 -2.83
CA GLU A 82 22.21 -25.62 -2.65
C GLU A 82 21.44 -26.70 -3.41
N ALA A 83 21.07 -27.76 -2.69
CA ALA A 83 19.99 -28.62 -3.13
C ALA A 83 18.75 -27.73 -3.24
N GLU A 84 18.51 -27.17 -4.42
CA GLU A 84 17.24 -26.51 -4.69
C GLU A 84 16.18 -27.62 -4.69
N ASP A 85 15.40 -27.70 -3.61
CA ASP A 85 14.28 -28.61 -3.50
C ASP A 85 13.44 -28.51 -4.79
N GLU A 86 13.24 -29.63 -5.48
CA GLU A 86 12.39 -29.69 -6.68
C GLU A 86 10.98 -29.15 -6.39
N ALA A 87 10.53 -29.24 -5.14
CA ALA A 87 9.27 -28.67 -4.66
C ALA A 87 9.16 -27.14 -4.80
N SER A 88 10.29 -26.41 -4.86
CA SER A 88 10.32 -24.95 -5.01
C SER A 88 10.31 -24.47 -6.46
N HIS A 89 10.30 -25.40 -7.43
CA HIS A 89 10.32 -25.10 -8.86
C HIS A 89 8.91 -24.90 -9.41
N VAL A 90 8.71 -23.79 -10.12
CA VAL A 90 7.42 -23.44 -10.74
C VAL A 90 7.64 -22.98 -12.18
N VAL A 91 6.71 -23.32 -13.07
CA VAL A 91 6.67 -22.77 -14.43
C VAL A 91 5.97 -21.43 -14.40
N LEU A 92 6.64 -20.36 -14.82
CA LEU A 92 6.10 -19.00 -14.76
C LEU A 92 5.01 -18.78 -15.83
N PRO A 93 3.78 -18.37 -15.48
CA PRO A 93 2.73 -18.12 -16.47
C PRO A 93 2.89 -16.77 -17.19
N GLN A 94 3.71 -15.85 -16.66
CA GLN A 94 4.06 -14.56 -17.26
C GLN A 94 5.52 -14.21 -16.89
N ASN A 95 6.09 -13.20 -17.54
CA ASN A 95 7.41 -12.67 -17.17
C ASN A 95 7.41 -12.16 -15.72
N TYR A 96 8.46 -12.50 -14.98
CA TYR A 96 8.65 -12.04 -13.61
C TYR A 96 9.88 -11.14 -13.48
N VAL A 97 9.97 -10.40 -12.38
CA VAL A 97 11.07 -9.47 -12.12
C VAL A 97 12.40 -10.24 -12.02
N GLY A 98 13.46 -9.71 -12.63
CA GLY A 98 14.80 -10.31 -12.65
C GLY A 98 15.22 -10.81 -14.04
N ARG A 99 16.54 -10.95 -14.23
CA ARG A 99 17.10 -11.42 -15.52
C ARG A 99 16.97 -12.93 -15.62
N GLY A 100 16.39 -13.40 -16.72
CA GLY A 100 16.21 -14.82 -17.02
C GLY A 100 14.86 -15.42 -16.58
N ASN A 101 13.96 -14.63 -15.98
CA ASN A 101 12.64 -15.11 -15.52
C ASN A 101 11.56 -14.83 -16.57
N GLN A 102 11.61 -15.56 -17.70
CA GLN A 102 10.65 -15.40 -18.80
C GLN A 102 9.43 -16.31 -18.65
N GLN A 103 8.35 -15.96 -19.34
CA GLN A 103 7.15 -16.77 -19.45
C GLN A 103 7.46 -18.19 -19.94
N SER A 104 6.75 -19.17 -19.37
CA SER A 104 6.87 -20.60 -19.66
C SER A 104 8.21 -21.24 -19.30
N GLN A 105 9.11 -20.51 -18.64
CA GLN A 105 10.36 -21.09 -18.12
C GLN A 105 10.19 -21.57 -16.68
N LYS A 106 10.99 -22.56 -16.30
CA LYS A 106 11.09 -23.04 -14.91
C LYS A 106 11.91 -22.03 -14.10
N SER A 107 11.37 -21.63 -12.96
CA SER A 107 12.06 -20.78 -12.00
C SER A 107 11.85 -21.32 -10.59
N ALA A 108 12.90 -21.31 -9.78
CA ALA A 108 12.80 -21.57 -8.35
C ALA A 108 12.41 -20.29 -7.62
N ILE A 109 11.47 -20.40 -6.69
CA ILE A 109 11.02 -19.29 -5.86
C ILE A 109 11.77 -19.33 -4.52
N ARG A 110 12.44 -18.24 -4.18
CA ARG A 110 13.10 -18.02 -2.89
C ARG A 110 12.40 -16.92 -2.11
N LEU A 111 12.26 -17.12 -0.81
CA LEU A 111 11.69 -16.14 0.10
C LEU A 111 12.79 -15.55 0.97
N THR A 112 12.87 -14.23 1.03
CA THR A 112 13.78 -13.51 1.94
C THR A 112 12.95 -12.75 2.95
N GLU A 113 13.15 -12.99 4.25
CA GLU A 113 12.44 -12.25 5.30
C GLU A 113 12.80 -10.76 5.23
N LEU A 114 11.79 -9.88 5.16
CA LEU A 114 11.99 -8.44 4.98
C LEU A 114 11.79 -7.66 6.28
N GLY A 115 10.80 -8.04 7.09
CA GLY A 115 10.29 -7.18 8.16
C GLY A 115 9.48 -7.91 9.22
N PRO A 116 9.02 -7.17 10.24
CA PRO A 116 8.98 -7.61 11.64
C PRO A 116 8.26 -8.93 11.83
N ARG A 117 8.87 -9.78 12.65
CA ARG A 117 8.27 -11.02 13.12
C ARG A 117 7.33 -10.67 14.26
N LEU A 118 6.02 -10.77 14.03
CA LEU A 118 5.01 -10.49 15.03
C LEU A 118 4.35 -11.79 15.46
N THR A 119 4.11 -11.92 16.76
CA THR A 119 3.25 -12.95 17.33
C THR A 119 2.14 -12.23 18.08
N LEU A 120 0.93 -12.30 17.53
CA LEU A 120 -0.22 -11.54 17.99
C LEU A 120 -1.24 -12.46 18.65
N ARG A 121 -1.89 -12.00 19.72
CA ARG A 121 -3.00 -12.70 20.36
C ARG A 121 -4.25 -11.84 20.32
N LEU A 122 -5.40 -12.46 20.06
CA LEU A 122 -6.68 -11.76 20.11
C LEU A 122 -7.01 -11.35 21.56
N PHE A 123 -6.89 -10.07 21.87
CA PHE A 123 -7.20 -9.56 23.21
C PHE A 123 -8.67 -9.15 23.34
N LYS A 124 -9.14 -8.28 22.44
CA LYS A 124 -10.46 -7.66 22.47
C LYS A 124 -10.92 -7.28 21.05
N VAL A 125 -12.21 -7.42 20.77
CA VAL A 125 -12.86 -6.93 19.54
C VAL A 125 -13.84 -5.83 19.92
N GLU A 126 -13.68 -4.66 19.31
CA GLU A 126 -14.59 -3.53 19.46
C GLU A 126 -15.33 -3.24 18.16
N ARG A 127 -16.51 -2.64 18.26
CA ARG A 127 -17.19 -2.03 17.13
C ARG A 127 -16.51 -0.68 16.83
N GLY A 128 -16.12 -0.48 15.58
CA GLY A 128 -15.49 0.76 15.13
C GLY A 128 -14.05 0.95 15.65
N LEU A 129 -13.58 2.19 15.59
CA LEU A 129 -12.24 2.57 16.04
C LEU A 129 -12.33 3.33 17.36
N CYS A 130 -11.94 2.68 18.46
CA CYS A 130 -11.92 3.26 19.80
C CYS A 130 -13.28 3.80 20.28
N GLU A 131 -14.39 3.19 19.84
CA GLU A 131 -15.74 3.59 20.28
C GLU A 131 -16.12 2.96 21.63
N GLY A 132 -15.39 1.93 22.05
CA GLY A 132 -15.56 1.29 23.35
C GLY A 132 -16.73 0.32 23.43
N ASP A 133 -17.45 0.04 22.34
CA ASP A 133 -18.45 -1.03 22.28
C ASP A 133 -17.74 -2.37 22.06
N ILE A 134 -17.64 -3.17 23.13
CA ILE A 134 -16.83 -4.39 23.16
C ILE A 134 -17.71 -5.59 22.76
N MET A 135 -17.37 -6.24 21.65
CA MET A 135 -18.06 -7.45 21.17
C MET A 135 -17.43 -8.75 21.71
N TYR A 136 -16.11 -8.76 21.89
CA TYR A 136 -15.39 -9.92 22.42
C TYR A 136 -14.24 -9.46 23.31
N HIS A 137 -13.97 -10.24 24.36
CA HIS A 137 -12.80 -10.06 25.21
C HIS A 137 -12.31 -11.43 25.68
N SER A 138 -10.99 -11.63 25.62
CA SER A 138 -10.32 -12.89 26.00
C SER A 138 -10.41 -13.19 27.51
N HIS A 139 -10.04 -12.21 28.35
CA HIS A 139 -9.96 -12.38 29.80
C HIS A 139 -11.21 -11.95 30.58
N PHE A 140 -11.88 -10.87 30.19
CA PHE A 140 -12.96 -10.25 30.97
C PHE A 140 -14.29 -10.39 30.26
N LYS A 141 -15.17 -11.27 30.76
CA LYS A 141 -16.54 -11.39 30.26
C LYS A 141 -17.46 -10.52 31.11
N LYS A 142 -18.08 -9.51 30.49
CA LYS A 142 -19.10 -8.69 31.14
C LYS A 142 -20.43 -9.44 31.20
N THR A 143 -21.22 -9.15 32.22
CA THR A 143 -22.61 -9.62 32.28
C THR A 143 -23.42 -8.97 31.16
N PRO A 144 -24.50 -9.60 30.69
CA PRO A 144 -25.33 -9.03 29.61
C PRO A 144 -25.94 -7.67 29.99
N GLU A 145 -26.25 -7.47 31.26
CA GLU A 145 -26.79 -6.21 31.78
C GLU A 145 -25.76 -5.07 31.71
N GLU A 146 -24.53 -5.32 32.15
CA GLU A 146 -23.42 -4.35 32.06
C GLU A 146 -23.09 -4.01 30.60
N ALA A 147 -23.12 -5.00 29.71
CA ALA A 147 -22.91 -4.79 28.28
C ALA A 147 -24.02 -3.90 27.68
N ALA A 148 -25.29 -4.13 28.04
CA ALA A 148 -26.41 -3.31 27.59
C ALA A 148 -26.33 -1.88 28.12
N ALA A 149 -25.97 -1.69 29.39
CA ALA A 149 -25.79 -0.37 29.99
C ALA A 149 -24.64 0.40 29.31
N GLN A 150 -23.52 -0.26 29.04
CA GLN A 150 -22.39 0.34 28.32
C GLN A 150 -22.79 0.74 26.90
N LYS A 151 -23.53 -0.11 26.18
CA LYS A 151 -24.01 0.18 24.83
C LYS A 151 -24.91 1.42 24.81
N LYS A 152 -25.88 1.51 25.72
CA LYS A 152 -26.76 2.70 25.86
C LYS A 152 -25.94 3.97 26.09
N ARG A 153 -24.96 3.93 27.01
CA ARG A 153 -24.09 5.09 27.29
C ARG A 153 -23.30 5.55 26.07
N ILE A 154 -22.80 4.61 25.26
CA ILE A 154 -22.04 4.91 24.05
C ILE A 154 -22.96 5.49 22.97
N GLU A 155 -24.15 4.92 22.77
CA GLU A 155 -25.15 5.42 21.81
C GLU A 155 -25.59 6.84 22.14
N GLU A 156 -25.84 7.14 23.43
CA GLU A 156 -26.15 8.49 23.90
C GLU A 156 -25.01 9.47 23.62
N ALA A 157 -23.76 9.08 23.90
CA ALA A 157 -22.58 9.90 23.62
C ALA A 157 -22.38 10.14 22.12
N GLN A 158 -22.61 9.12 21.28
CA GLN A 158 -22.54 9.24 19.82
C GLN A 158 -23.64 10.15 19.27
N ALA A 159 -24.87 10.02 19.75
CA ALA A 159 -25.99 10.89 19.38
C ALA A 159 -25.70 12.36 19.74
N LEU A 160 -25.17 12.61 20.95
CA LEU A 160 -24.78 13.96 21.37
C LEU A 160 -23.63 14.52 20.52
N LYS A 161 -22.63 13.70 20.20
CA LYS A 161 -21.50 14.10 19.34
C LYS A 161 -21.98 14.44 17.92
N LYS A 162 -22.94 13.67 17.38
CA LYS A 162 -23.54 13.92 16.07
C LYS A 162 -24.28 15.25 16.06
N ARG A 163 -25.14 15.51 17.05
CA ARG A 163 -25.85 16.79 17.19
C ARG A 163 -24.90 17.98 17.25
N ARG A 164 -23.85 17.89 18.08
CA ARG A 164 -22.81 18.94 18.19
C ARG A 164 -22.10 19.21 16.85
N ARG A 165 -21.86 18.16 16.06
CA ARG A 165 -21.20 18.28 14.76
C ARG A 165 -22.11 18.94 13.73
N GLU A 166 -23.39 18.55 13.68
CA GLU A 166 -24.41 19.17 12.82
C GLU A 166 -24.56 20.67 13.13
N GLU A 167 -24.69 21.03 14.42
CA GLU A 167 -24.74 22.42 14.86
C GLU A 167 -23.47 23.19 14.47
N GLN A 168 -22.29 22.57 14.59
CA GLN A 168 -21.02 23.18 14.21
C GLN A 168 -20.94 23.40 12.69
N ASP A 169 -21.34 22.41 11.89
CA ASP A 169 -21.31 22.46 10.43
C ASP A 169 -22.28 23.55 9.91
N ASP A 170 -23.47 23.69 10.52
CA ASP A 170 -24.43 24.75 10.23
C ASP A 170 -23.91 26.14 10.59
N ASN A 171 -23.23 26.26 11.72
CA ASN A 171 -22.61 27.52 12.12
C ASN A 171 -21.45 27.90 11.19
N VAL A 172 -20.65 26.92 10.77
CA VAL A 172 -19.54 27.13 9.81
C VAL A 172 -20.09 27.50 8.44
N SER A 173 -21.15 26.84 7.96
CA SER A 173 -21.78 27.15 6.67
C SER A 173 -22.38 28.56 6.67
N ARG A 174 -23.08 28.96 7.74
CA ARG A 174 -23.61 30.32 7.93
C ARG A 174 -22.49 31.37 7.94
N LYS A 175 -21.40 31.11 8.67
CA LYS A 175 -20.23 32.01 8.70
C LYS A 175 -19.55 32.13 7.34
N LYS A 176 -19.39 31.02 6.60
CA LYS A 176 -18.85 31.01 5.24
C LYS A 176 -19.74 31.79 4.27
N ALA A 177 -21.06 31.58 4.30
CA ALA A 177 -22.01 32.30 3.46
C ALA A 177 -21.98 33.82 3.75
N ALA A 178 -22.02 34.22 5.03
CA ALA A 178 -21.93 35.63 5.41
C ALA A 178 -20.59 36.28 5.01
N LEU A 179 -19.48 35.53 5.04
CA LEU A 179 -18.18 36.01 4.56
C LEU A 179 -18.21 36.22 3.04
N VAL A 180 -18.77 35.28 2.28
CA VAL A 180 -18.91 35.37 0.82
C VAL A 180 -19.76 36.56 0.43
N GLU A 181 -20.91 36.78 1.08
CA GLU A 181 -21.76 37.95 0.81
C GLU A 181 -21.04 39.27 1.14
N LYS A 182 -20.36 39.37 2.30
CA LYS A 182 -19.55 40.55 2.63
C LYS A 182 -18.42 40.81 1.62
N LEU A 183 -17.81 39.76 1.07
CA LEU A 183 -16.78 39.89 0.03
C LEU A 183 -17.38 40.36 -1.30
N LYS A 184 -18.56 39.86 -1.69
CA LYS A 184 -19.31 40.34 -2.85
C LYS A 184 -19.67 41.82 -2.70
N GLU A 185 -20.27 42.21 -1.58
CA GLU A 185 -20.60 43.61 -1.30
C GLU A 185 -19.36 44.53 -1.35
N ARG A 186 -18.22 44.09 -0.80
CA ARG A 186 -16.96 44.83 -0.87
C ARG A 186 -16.43 44.92 -2.32
N ALA A 187 -16.56 43.87 -3.10
CA ALA A 187 -16.15 43.85 -4.50
C ALA A 187 -17.03 44.78 -5.35
N GLU A 188 -18.35 44.78 -5.13
CA GLU A 188 -19.30 45.69 -5.77
C GLU A 188 -19.03 47.14 -5.41
N LYS A 189 -18.81 47.45 -4.12
CA LYS A 189 -18.40 48.79 -3.67
C LYS A 189 -17.09 49.24 -4.30
N ARG A 190 -16.10 48.34 -4.47
CA ARG A 190 -14.84 48.64 -5.17
C ARG A 190 -15.06 48.90 -6.66
N LYS A 191 -15.89 48.09 -7.34
CA LYS A 191 -16.24 48.28 -8.76
C LYS A 191 -16.95 49.62 -8.97
N ALA A 192 -17.96 49.95 -8.17
CA ALA A 192 -18.69 51.22 -8.25
C ALA A 192 -17.80 52.44 -7.99
N LYS A 193 -16.84 52.34 -7.06
CA LYS A 193 -15.86 53.41 -6.81
C LYS A 193 -14.88 53.58 -7.99
N MET A 194 -14.54 52.49 -8.67
CA MET A 194 -13.67 52.51 -9.84
C MET A 194 -14.38 53.06 -11.08
N THR A 195 -15.64 52.68 -11.33
CA THR A 195 -16.43 53.24 -12.44
C THR A 195 -16.64 54.74 -12.26
N LYS A 196 -17.01 55.21 -11.05
CA LYS A 196 -17.09 56.66 -10.78
C LYS A 196 -15.79 57.40 -11.04
N ARG A 197 -14.64 56.82 -10.67
CA ARG A 197 -13.32 57.43 -10.98
C ARG A 197 -13.03 57.50 -12.47
N ILE A 198 -13.43 56.47 -13.23
CA ILE A 198 -13.25 56.44 -14.68
C ILE A 198 -14.15 57.49 -15.34
N GLU A 199 -15.43 57.56 -14.96
CA GLU A 199 -16.38 58.57 -15.46
C GLU A 199 -15.93 60.01 -15.16
N GLN A 200 -15.36 60.23 -13.97
CA GLN A 200 -14.85 61.54 -13.59
C GLN A 200 -13.59 61.91 -14.41
N ALA A 201 -12.68 60.95 -14.63
CA ALA A 201 -11.52 61.14 -15.49
C ALA A 201 -11.89 61.39 -16.96
N THR A 202 -12.93 60.73 -17.50
CA THR A 202 -13.39 60.97 -18.88
C THR A 202 -14.11 62.30 -19.03
N GLN A 203 -14.80 62.78 -17.98
CA GLN A 203 -15.37 64.13 -17.96
C GLN A 203 -14.28 65.21 -17.92
N ASP A 204 -13.24 65.01 -17.11
CA ASP A 204 -12.11 65.94 -17.02
C ASP A 204 -11.32 66.01 -18.34
N THR A 205 -11.16 64.90 -19.07
CA THR A 205 -10.51 64.92 -20.40
C THR A 205 -11.37 65.59 -21.46
N ASN A 206 -12.67 65.35 -21.49
CA ASN A 206 -13.58 66.00 -22.46
C ASN A 206 -13.76 67.51 -22.20
N ALA A 207 -13.56 67.95 -20.96
CA ALA A 207 -13.53 69.37 -20.60
C ALA A 207 -12.20 70.07 -20.96
N ALA A 208 -11.13 69.31 -21.20
CA ALA A 208 -9.83 69.85 -21.62
C ALA A 208 -9.66 69.91 -23.15
N GLU A 209 -10.53 69.24 -23.92
CA GLU A 209 -10.50 69.20 -25.39
C GLU A 209 -11.51 70.16 -26.07
N ASN A 210 -12.32 70.90 -25.32
CA ASN A 210 -13.17 72.01 -25.80
C ASN A 210 -12.64 73.36 -25.31
#